data_AF-A0AAN6GZ70-F1
#
_entry.id   AF-A0AAN6GZ70-F1
#
_cell.length_a   1.000
_cell.length_b   1.000
_cell.length_c   1.000
_cell.angle_alpha   90.00
_cell.angle_beta   90.00
_cell.angle_gamma   90.00
#
_symmetry.space_group_name_H-M   'P 1'
#
loop_
_entity.id
_entity.type
_entity.pdbx_description
1 polymer ?
#
loop_
_entity_poly.entity_id
_entity_poly.type
_entity_poly.pdbx_seq_one_letter_code
_entity_poly.pdbx_strand_id
1 'polypeptide(L)'
;MSLATPTTEARSTTRRKRLATFIDTFGDIMVQKCSTCVRHKRVCKVHIKSGRCNECNRRNQRCDVRVTQSEFQRLVVQKEKLRKEISAALVLQEEALKAQEKAIEELRIARAREERLRQQMDLIDHRASEAIAVESRAVDELEEEEQMAESALLSSDPTAAGFGLQLSPSTWGAIDGLDDAYWSSVELLSTPFVDPGGIPARVSSS
;
A
#
# COMPACT_ATOMS: atom_id res chain seq x y z
N MET A 1 -67.07 -59.38 -31.28
CA MET A 1 -65.76 -59.33 -30.57
C MET A 1 -65.55 -57.91 -30.05
N SER A 2 -66.01 -57.63 -28.83
CA SER A 2 -65.89 -56.29 -28.23
C SER A 2 -64.49 -56.11 -27.64
N LEU A 3 -63.70 -55.23 -28.25
CA LEU A 3 -62.39 -54.84 -27.74
C LEU A 3 -62.60 -53.91 -26.53
N ALA A 4 -62.33 -54.41 -25.34
CA ALA A 4 -62.36 -53.64 -24.11
C ALA A 4 -61.33 -52.50 -24.18
N THR A 5 -61.80 -51.25 -24.20
CA THR A 5 -60.93 -50.08 -24.09
C THR A 5 -60.35 -50.00 -22.68
N PRO A 6 -59.03 -49.80 -22.52
CA PRO A 6 -58.41 -49.73 -21.20
C PRO A 6 -58.94 -48.53 -20.40
N THR A 7 -59.37 -48.81 -19.18
CA THR A 7 -59.87 -47.84 -18.20
C THR A 7 -58.82 -46.77 -17.88
N THR A 8 -59.27 -45.54 -17.69
CA THR A 8 -58.47 -44.32 -17.48
C THR A 8 -57.48 -44.41 -16.31
N GLU A 9 -57.76 -45.23 -15.29
CA GLU A 9 -56.87 -45.44 -14.14
C GLU A 9 -55.57 -46.18 -14.48
N ALA A 10 -55.64 -47.14 -15.41
CA ALA A 10 -54.47 -47.86 -15.90
C ALA A 10 -53.50 -46.93 -16.64
N ARG A 11 -54.04 -45.93 -17.36
CA ARG A 11 -53.25 -44.90 -18.05
C ARG A 11 -52.51 -43.98 -17.07
N SER A 12 -53.17 -43.54 -16.00
CA SER A 12 -52.58 -42.66 -14.97
C SER A 12 -51.41 -43.32 -14.23
N THR A 13 -51.60 -44.58 -13.80
CA THR A 13 -50.56 -45.32 -13.05
C THR A 13 -49.34 -45.63 -13.92
N THR A 14 -49.55 -46.02 -15.18
CA THR A 14 -48.47 -46.29 -16.14
C THR A 14 -47.66 -45.03 -16.44
N ARG A 15 -48.32 -43.89 -16.67
CA ARG A 15 -47.65 -42.59 -16.89
C ARG A 15 -46.75 -42.22 -15.71
N ARG A 16 -47.22 -42.40 -14.47
CA ARG A 16 -46.46 -42.12 -13.25
C ARG A 16 -45.21 -43.00 -13.11
N LYS A 17 -45.34 -44.31 -13.39
CA LYS A 17 -44.22 -45.25 -13.38
C LYS A 17 -43.17 -44.88 -14.43
N ARG A 18 -43.59 -44.53 -15.65
CA ARG A 18 -42.70 -44.06 -16.73
C ARG A 18 -41.96 -42.78 -16.37
N LEU A 19 -42.65 -41.81 -15.75
CA LEU A 19 -42.01 -40.58 -15.28
C LEU A 19 -41.00 -40.87 -14.16
N ALA A 20 -41.33 -41.78 -13.24
CA ALA A 20 -40.41 -42.19 -12.19
C ALA A 20 -39.14 -42.87 -12.74
N THR A 21 -39.27 -43.79 -13.71
CA THR A 21 -38.10 -44.38 -14.38
C THR A 21 -37.28 -43.33 -15.13
N PHE A 22 -37.94 -42.37 -15.78
CA PHE A 22 -37.25 -41.25 -16.44
C PHE A 22 -36.48 -40.37 -15.44
N ILE A 23 -37.04 -40.08 -14.27
CA ILE A 23 -36.33 -39.35 -13.21
C ILE A 23 -35.20 -40.20 -12.63
N ASP A 24 -35.32 -41.52 -12.62
CA ASP A 24 -34.24 -42.39 -12.12
C ASP A 24 -33.01 -42.34 -13.02
N THR A 25 -33.23 -42.27 -14.34
CA THR A 25 -32.16 -42.23 -15.36
C THR A 25 -31.60 -40.82 -15.58
N PHE A 26 -32.44 -39.79 -15.60
CA PHE A 26 -32.05 -38.42 -15.97
C PHE A 26 -32.19 -37.39 -14.82
N GLY A 27 -32.63 -37.82 -13.64
CA GLY A 27 -32.80 -36.91 -12.51
C GLY A 27 -31.51 -36.71 -11.72
N ASP A 28 -31.33 -35.50 -11.22
CA ASP A 28 -30.19 -35.13 -10.39
C ASP A 28 -30.43 -35.54 -8.94
N ILE A 29 -29.36 -35.96 -8.27
CA ILE A 29 -29.39 -36.27 -6.84
C ILE A 29 -29.43 -34.96 -6.07
N MET A 30 -30.49 -34.75 -5.30
CA MET A 30 -30.61 -33.57 -4.45
C MET A 30 -29.69 -33.68 -3.23
N VAL A 31 -28.94 -32.60 -2.95
CA VAL A 31 -28.12 -32.47 -1.73
C VAL A 31 -29.01 -32.53 -0.50
N GLN A 32 -30.13 -31.79 -0.51
CA GLN A 32 -31.15 -31.86 0.52
C GLN A 32 -32.31 -32.77 0.09
N LYS A 33 -32.53 -33.83 0.87
CA LYS A 33 -33.59 -34.81 0.62
C LYS A 33 -34.93 -34.29 1.15
N CYS A 34 -36.05 -34.64 0.49
CA CYS A 34 -37.38 -34.35 1.03
C CYS A 34 -37.67 -35.17 2.30
N SER A 35 -38.59 -34.69 3.16
CA SER A 35 -38.92 -35.33 4.45
C SER A 35 -39.23 -36.83 4.32
N THR A 36 -39.95 -37.19 3.26
CA THR A 36 -40.33 -38.58 2.97
C THR A 36 -39.11 -39.42 2.61
N CYS A 37 -38.21 -38.92 1.76
CA CYS A 37 -36.97 -39.64 1.43
C CYS A 37 -36.02 -39.75 2.62
N VAL A 38 -35.98 -38.74 3.50
CA VAL A 38 -35.21 -38.79 4.76
C VAL A 38 -35.75 -39.91 5.66
N ARG A 39 -37.06 -39.91 5.93
CA ARG A 39 -37.71 -40.91 6.79
C ARG A 39 -37.49 -42.34 6.30
N HIS A 40 -37.53 -42.55 4.99
CA HIS A 40 -37.36 -43.87 4.38
C HIS A 40 -35.91 -44.17 3.97
N LYS A 41 -34.95 -43.31 4.32
CA LYS A 41 -33.51 -43.42 3.99
C LYS A 41 -33.23 -43.68 2.50
N ARG A 42 -33.98 -43.04 1.60
CA ARG A 42 -33.85 -43.21 0.13
C ARG A 42 -33.04 -42.09 -0.51
N VAL A 43 -32.57 -42.34 -1.73
CA VAL A 43 -31.94 -41.33 -2.58
C VAL A 43 -33.02 -40.45 -3.20
N CYS A 44 -32.92 -39.14 -3.01
CA CYS A 44 -33.89 -38.18 -3.54
C CYS A 44 -33.40 -37.65 -4.89
N LYS A 45 -33.82 -38.29 -5.99
CA LYS A 45 -33.57 -37.81 -7.35
C LYS A 45 -34.74 -36.95 -7.83
N VAL A 46 -34.47 -35.78 -8.40
CA VAL A 46 -35.49 -34.87 -8.94
C VAL A 46 -35.14 -34.51 -10.38
N HIS A 47 -36.15 -34.42 -11.23
CA HIS A 47 -36.01 -33.81 -12.56
C HIS A 47 -36.82 -32.52 -12.62
N ILE A 48 -36.22 -31.48 -13.20
CA ILE A 48 -36.74 -30.09 -13.24
C ILE A 48 -38.17 -30.03 -13.79
N LYS A 49 -38.46 -30.80 -14.85
CA LYS A 49 -39.82 -30.84 -15.46
C LYS A 49 -40.91 -31.44 -14.56
N SER A 50 -40.54 -32.30 -13.61
CA SER A 50 -41.52 -33.02 -12.79
C SER A 50 -41.88 -32.29 -11.49
N GLY A 51 -40.98 -31.42 -11.01
CA GLY A 51 -41.09 -30.72 -9.73
C GLY A 51 -41.21 -31.63 -8.49
N ARG A 52 -41.09 -32.96 -8.62
CA ARG A 52 -41.22 -33.94 -7.53
C ARG A 52 -40.13 -34.99 -7.64
N CYS A 53 -39.68 -35.53 -6.52
CA CYS A 53 -38.67 -36.58 -6.56
C CYS A 53 -39.23 -37.93 -7.07
N ASN A 54 -38.34 -38.79 -7.57
CA ASN A 54 -38.66 -40.12 -8.09
C ASN A 54 -39.54 -40.92 -7.12
N GLU A 55 -39.12 -41.04 -5.85
CA GLU A 55 -39.81 -41.85 -4.84
C GLU A 55 -41.19 -41.33 -4.47
N CYS A 56 -41.33 -40.01 -4.31
CA CYS A 56 -42.64 -39.39 -4.07
C CYS A 56 -43.56 -39.56 -5.29
N ASN A 57 -43.02 -39.47 -6.52
CA ASN A 57 -43.78 -39.76 -7.73
C ASN A 57 -44.22 -41.23 -7.79
N ARG A 58 -43.34 -42.21 -7.55
CA ARG A 58 -43.72 -43.65 -7.53
C ARG A 58 -44.88 -43.93 -6.58
N ARG A 59 -44.81 -43.38 -5.37
CA ARG A 59 -45.78 -43.61 -4.29
C ARG A 59 -47.00 -42.70 -4.32
N ASN A 60 -47.05 -41.75 -5.26
CA ASN A 60 -48.06 -40.68 -5.31
C ASN A 60 -48.15 -39.82 -4.03
N GLN A 61 -47.06 -39.67 -3.28
CA GLN A 61 -47.01 -38.93 -2.02
C GLN A 61 -46.61 -37.48 -2.24
N ARG A 62 -47.09 -36.55 -1.40
CA ARG A 62 -46.66 -35.15 -1.47
C ARG A 62 -45.14 -35.06 -1.29
N CYS A 63 -44.51 -34.17 -2.05
CA CYS A 63 -43.07 -33.92 -2.01
C CYS A 63 -42.89 -32.47 -1.59
N ASP A 64 -42.18 -32.25 -0.48
CA ASP A 64 -41.95 -30.91 0.06
C ASP A 64 -40.91 -30.15 -0.76
N VAL A 65 -40.00 -30.89 -1.39
CA VAL A 65 -39.03 -30.35 -2.34
C VAL A 65 -39.74 -30.17 -3.67
N ARG A 66 -40.15 -28.94 -3.96
CA ARG A 66 -40.64 -28.52 -5.27
C ARG A 66 -39.62 -27.55 -5.85
N VAL A 67 -39.03 -27.95 -6.98
CA VAL A 67 -38.19 -27.05 -7.78
C VAL A 67 -38.99 -26.74 -9.03
N THR A 68 -39.38 -25.48 -9.20
CA THR A 68 -40.02 -25.05 -10.44
C THR A 68 -38.96 -24.82 -11.52
N GLN A 69 -39.33 -25.01 -12.79
CA GLN A 69 -38.41 -24.76 -13.90
C GLN A 69 -37.94 -23.30 -13.95
N SER A 70 -38.83 -22.36 -13.60
CA SER A 70 -38.52 -20.93 -13.50
C SER A 70 -37.51 -20.62 -12.41
N GLU A 71 -37.61 -21.24 -11.23
CA GLU A 71 -36.62 -21.06 -10.17
C GLU A 71 -35.27 -21.63 -10.56
N PHE A 72 -35.25 -22.81 -11.19
CA PHE A 72 -34.01 -23.40 -11.67
C PHE A 72 -33.30 -22.50 -12.69
N GLN A 73 -34.03 -21.97 -13.67
CA GLN A 73 -33.48 -21.02 -14.65
C GLN A 73 -32.94 -19.76 -13.97
N ARG A 74 -33.67 -19.19 -13.00
CA ARG A 74 -33.21 -18.04 -12.22
C ARG A 74 -31.89 -18.35 -11.48
N LEU A 75 -31.79 -19.51 -10.85
CA LEU A 75 -30.58 -19.94 -10.14
C LEU A 75 -29.39 -20.14 -11.09
N VAL A 76 -29.63 -20.67 -12.30
CA VAL A 76 -28.58 -20.81 -13.32
C VAL A 76 -28.05 -19.43 -13.73
N VAL A 77 -28.94 -18.49 -14.04
CA VAL A 77 -28.56 -17.11 -14.42
C VAL A 77 -27.81 -16.43 -13.28
N GLN A 78 -28.28 -16.57 -12.03
CA GLN A 78 -27.57 -16.02 -10.86
C GLN A 78 -26.19 -16.63 -10.68
N LYS A 79 -26.06 -17.96 -10.84
CA LYS A 79 -24.77 -18.65 -10.76
C LYS A 79 -23.80 -18.17 -11.83
N GLU A 80 -24.26 -17.96 -13.06
CA GLU A 80 -23.44 -17.41 -14.14
C GLU A 80 -23.03 -15.96 -13.87
N LYS A 81 -23.94 -15.14 -13.35
CA LYS A 81 -23.63 -13.77 -12.93
C LYS A 81 -22.55 -13.75 -11.85
N LEU A 82 -22.71 -14.54 -10.80
CA LEU A 82 -21.73 -14.67 -9.72
C LEU A 82 -20.37 -15.16 -10.22
N ARG A 83 -20.35 -16.11 -11.18
CA ARG A 83 -19.08 -16.56 -11.80
C ARG A 83 -18.37 -15.42 -12.53
N LYS A 84 -19.11 -14.58 -13.27
CA LYS A 84 -18.54 -13.41 -13.96
C LYS A 84 -18.01 -12.39 -12.96
N GLU A 85 -18.75 -12.12 -11.89
CA GLU A 85 -18.32 -11.22 -10.82
C GLU A 85 -17.05 -11.73 -10.14
N ILE A 86 -16.96 -13.03 -9.82
CA ILE A 86 -15.76 -13.64 -9.26
C ILE A 86 -14.57 -13.49 -10.22
N SER A 87 -14.74 -13.77 -11.52
CA SER A 87 -13.65 -13.60 -12.48
C SER A 87 -13.19 -12.15 -12.61
N ALA A 88 -14.13 -11.19 -12.59
CA ALA A 88 -13.78 -9.77 -12.63
C ALA A 88 -13.03 -9.33 -11.37
N ALA A 89 -13.48 -9.78 -10.19
CA ALA A 89 -12.82 -9.49 -8.92
C ALA A 89 -11.39 -10.06 -8.88
N LEU A 90 -11.15 -11.25 -9.43
CA LEU A 90 -9.82 -11.85 -9.50
C LEU A 90 -8.86 -11.04 -10.39
N VAL A 91 -9.33 -10.54 -11.54
CA VAL A 91 -8.51 -9.69 -12.41
C VAL A 91 -8.13 -8.38 -11.70
N LEU A 92 -9.10 -7.73 -11.06
CA LEU A 92 -8.85 -6.50 -10.28
C LEU A 92 -7.88 -6.75 -9.13
N GLN A 93 -7.99 -7.89 -8.45
CA GLN A 93 -7.06 -8.27 -7.39
C GLN A 93 -5.64 -8.45 -7.92
N GLU A 94 -5.49 -9.12 -9.07
CA GLU A 94 -4.17 -9.32 -9.70
C GLU A 94 -3.54 -7.98 -10.11
N GLU A 95 -4.32 -7.07 -10.68
CA GLU A 95 -3.86 -5.71 -11.03
C GLU A 95 -3.42 -4.92 -9.79
N ALA A 96 -4.18 -4.99 -8.69
CA ALA A 96 -3.81 -4.35 -7.44
C ALA A 96 -2.51 -4.90 -6.85
N LEU A 97 -2.30 -6.22 -6.90
CA LEU A 97 -1.05 -6.84 -6.45
C LEU A 97 0.14 -6.40 -7.31
N LYS A 98 -0.01 -6.35 -8.63
CA LYS A 98 1.04 -5.84 -9.53
C LYS A 98 1.38 -4.38 -9.25
N ALA A 99 0.38 -3.54 -8.95
CA ALA A 99 0.61 -2.16 -8.58
C ALA A 99 1.36 -2.05 -7.24
N GLN A 100 1.01 -2.88 -6.26
CA GLN A 100 1.68 -2.95 -4.97
C GLN A 100 3.16 -3.38 -5.12
N GLU A 101 3.43 -4.40 -5.93
CA GLU A 101 4.80 -4.86 -6.19
C GLU A 101 5.67 -3.75 -6.80
N LYS A 102 5.13 -3.00 -7.77
CA LYS A 102 5.83 -1.85 -8.35
C LYS A 102 6.12 -0.76 -7.31
N ALA A 103 5.14 -0.43 -6.47
CA ALA A 103 5.33 0.56 -5.42
C ALA A 103 6.41 0.13 -4.39
N ILE A 104 6.45 -1.15 -4.04
CA ILE A 104 7.49 -1.70 -3.16
C ILE A 104 8.88 -1.59 -3.82
N GLU A 105 8.98 -1.86 -5.11
CA GLU A 105 10.25 -1.77 -5.83
C GLU A 105 10.73 -0.32 -5.95
N GLU A 106 9.83 0.62 -6.23
CA GLU A 106 10.14 2.06 -6.23
C GLU A 106 10.63 2.54 -4.85
N LEU A 107 9.99 2.09 -3.77
CA LEU A 107 10.43 2.39 -2.41
C LEU A 107 11.83 1.83 -2.12
N ARG A 108 12.15 0.62 -2.59
CA ARG A 108 13.50 0.04 -2.46
C ARG A 108 14.54 0.87 -3.20
N ILE A 109 14.24 1.30 -4.42
CA ILE A 109 15.13 2.15 -5.22
C ILE A 109 15.34 3.51 -4.52
N ALA A 110 14.27 4.12 -4.01
CA ALA A 110 14.34 5.38 -3.28
C ALA A 110 15.22 5.25 -2.02
N ARG A 111 15.02 4.19 -1.23
CA ARG A 111 15.83 3.91 -0.04
C ARG A 111 17.31 3.70 -0.37
N ALA A 112 17.61 2.94 -1.43
CA ALA A 112 18.99 2.75 -1.87
C ALA A 112 19.65 4.04 -2.40
N ARG A 113 18.87 5.01 -2.89
CA ARG A 113 19.37 6.35 -3.23
C ARG A 113 19.65 7.16 -1.97
N GLU A 114 18.72 7.14 -1.01
CA GLU A 114 18.87 7.82 0.27
C GLU A 114 20.13 7.33 1.02
N GLU A 115 20.32 6.02 1.14
CA GLU A 115 21.48 5.43 1.82
C GLU A 115 22.80 5.86 1.15
N ARG A 116 22.84 5.94 -0.18
CA ARG A 116 24.02 6.47 -0.89
C ARG A 116 24.28 7.94 -0.60
N LEU A 117 23.24 8.76 -0.54
CA LEU A 117 23.39 10.18 -0.21
C LEU A 117 23.88 10.37 1.23
N ARG A 118 23.38 9.57 2.18
CA ARG A 118 23.88 9.57 3.57
C ARG A 118 25.36 9.22 3.63
N GLN A 119 25.78 8.16 2.93
CA GLN A 119 27.20 7.80 2.85
C GLN A 119 28.06 8.92 2.26
N GLN A 120 27.56 9.62 1.23
CA GLN A 120 28.28 10.76 0.65
C GLN A 120 28.40 11.92 1.64
N MET A 121 27.34 12.20 2.40
CA MET A 121 27.33 13.21 3.45
C MET A 121 28.35 12.86 4.54
N ASP A 122 28.32 11.62 5.06
CA ASP A 122 29.25 11.15 6.08
C ASP A 122 30.71 11.28 5.63
N LEU A 123 30.99 11.01 4.34
CA LEU A 123 32.33 11.19 3.77
C LEU A 123 32.76 12.67 3.68
N ILE A 124 31.84 13.57 3.38
CA ILE A 124 32.11 15.01 3.35
C ILE A 124 32.36 15.51 4.78
N ASP A 125 31.51 15.13 5.73
CA ASP A 125 31.64 15.51 7.14
C ASP A 125 32.96 15.01 7.72
N HIS A 126 33.36 13.78 7.38
CA HIS A 126 34.64 13.24 7.79
C HIS A 126 35.80 14.08 7.24
N ARG A 127 35.83 14.38 5.93
CA ARG A 127 36.87 15.24 5.34
C ARG A 127 36.88 16.64 5.92
N ALA A 128 35.72 17.22 6.20
CA ALA A 128 35.61 18.52 6.83
C ALA A 128 36.20 18.49 8.26
N SER A 129 35.89 17.45 9.03
CA SER A 129 36.44 17.28 10.38
C SER A 129 37.97 17.11 10.39
N GLU A 130 38.52 16.41 9.39
CA GLU A 130 39.96 16.27 9.23
C GLU A 130 40.61 17.60 8.84
N ALA A 131 40.01 18.37 7.92
CA ALA A 131 40.50 19.68 7.53
C ALA A 131 40.55 20.65 8.73
N ILE A 132 39.46 20.70 9.51
CA ILE A 132 39.38 21.51 10.74
C ILE A 132 40.46 21.07 11.74
N ALA A 133 40.68 19.75 11.92
CA ALA A 133 41.68 19.25 12.85
C ALA A 133 43.12 19.55 12.43
N VAL A 134 43.39 19.64 11.12
CA VAL A 134 44.70 20.06 10.61
C VAL A 134 44.90 21.56 10.82
N GLU A 135 43.90 22.37 10.51
CA GLU A 135 43.96 23.82 10.71
C GLU A 135 44.07 24.17 12.20
N SER A 136 43.31 23.50 13.07
CA SER A 136 43.37 23.76 14.51
C SER A 136 44.77 23.47 15.08
N ARG A 137 45.41 22.38 14.65
CA ARG A 137 46.80 22.08 15.06
C ARG A 137 47.78 23.15 14.60
N ALA A 138 47.61 23.64 13.38
CA ALA A 138 48.47 24.71 12.86
C ALA A 138 48.28 26.03 13.63
N VAL A 139 47.06 26.33 14.06
CA VAL A 139 46.77 27.49 14.93
C VAL A 139 47.37 27.30 16.31
N ASP A 140 47.18 26.13 16.93
CA ASP A 140 47.75 25.81 18.25
C ASP A 140 49.29 25.97 18.26
N GLU A 141 49.98 25.49 17.21
CA GLU A 141 51.43 25.65 17.05
C GLU A 141 51.86 27.12 16.96
N LEU A 142 51.13 27.95 16.20
CA LEU A 142 51.39 29.39 16.09
C LEU A 142 51.13 30.12 17.41
N GLU A 143 50.05 29.78 18.12
CA GLU A 143 49.74 30.36 19.43
C GLU A 143 50.82 30.04 20.46
N GLU A 144 51.35 28.81 20.47
CA GLU A 144 52.48 28.43 21.33
C GLU A 144 53.74 29.22 21.01
N GLU A 145 54.06 29.43 19.71
CA GLU A 145 55.19 30.25 19.28
C GLU A 145 55.03 31.73 19.69
N GLU A 146 53.83 32.29 19.53
CA GLU A 146 53.51 33.65 19.97
C GLU A 146 53.62 33.80 21.49
N GLN A 147 53.10 32.85 22.27
CA GLN A 147 53.23 32.84 23.73
C GLN A 147 54.70 32.72 24.18
N MET A 148 55.50 31.91 23.50
CA MET A 148 56.94 31.81 23.76
C MET A 148 57.68 33.12 23.42
N ALA A 149 57.34 33.76 22.29
CA ALA A 149 57.91 35.05 21.91
C ALA A 149 57.50 36.17 22.88
N GLU A 150 56.22 36.23 23.27
CA GLU A 150 55.71 37.21 24.22
C GLU A 150 56.35 37.04 25.60
N SER A 151 56.44 35.82 26.12
CA SER A 151 57.10 35.55 27.40
C SER A 151 58.61 35.87 27.37
N ALA A 152 59.29 35.66 26.23
CA ALA A 152 60.68 36.07 26.04
C ALA A 152 60.83 37.61 26.00
N LEU A 153 59.90 38.33 25.36
CA LEU A 153 59.88 39.80 25.36
C LEU A 153 59.61 40.37 26.75
N LEU A 154 58.65 39.81 27.50
CA LEU A 154 58.34 40.24 28.87
C LEU A 154 59.47 39.95 29.86
N SER A 155 60.30 38.94 29.60
CA SER A 155 61.45 38.59 30.45
C SER A 155 62.70 39.44 30.18
N SER A 156 62.76 40.18 29.07
CA SER A 156 63.98 40.86 28.60
C SER A 156 64.06 42.37 28.83
N ASP A 157 63.04 43.02 29.42
CA ASP A 157 63.16 44.45 29.79
C ASP A 157 62.27 44.87 30.98
N PRO A 158 62.82 45.17 32.18
CA PRO A 158 62.06 45.73 33.29
C PRO A 158 61.71 47.23 33.11
N THR A 159 61.95 47.83 31.94
CA THR A 159 61.87 49.29 31.74
C THR A 159 60.87 49.78 30.68
N ALA A 160 60.13 48.89 29.99
CA ALA A 160 59.22 49.25 28.91
C ALA A 160 57.74 49.37 29.34
N ALA A 161 57.45 50.06 30.44
CA ALA A 161 56.08 50.33 30.92
C ALA A 161 55.34 51.45 30.14
N GLY A 162 55.62 51.66 28.84
CA GLY A 162 55.31 52.94 28.18
C GLY A 162 54.55 52.94 26.85
N PHE A 163 54.37 51.81 26.17
CA PHE A 163 53.81 51.80 24.80
C PHE A 163 52.57 50.92 24.61
N GLY A 164 51.81 50.68 25.68
CA GLY A 164 50.42 50.27 25.52
C GLY A 164 49.66 51.44 24.88
N LEU A 165 49.13 51.26 23.67
CA LEU A 165 48.07 52.10 23.14
C LEU A 165 46.86 51.95 24.07
N GLN A 166 46.88 52.64 25.21
CA GLN A 166 45.72 52.83 26.07
C GLN A 166 44.74 53.70 25.30
N LEU A 167 43.94 53.07 24.44
CA LEU A 167 42.70 53.65 24.01
C LEU A 167 41.90 53.92 25.27
N SER A 168 41.62 55.19 25.53
CA SER A 168 40.89 55.60 26.73
C SER A 168 39.55 54.84 26.81
N PRO A 169 39.02 54.55 28.01
CA PRO A 169 37.69 53.96 28.17
C PRO A 169 36.60 54.71 27.38
N SER A 170 36.77 56.01 27.17
CA SER A 170 35.90 56.85 26.33
C SER A 170 35.87 56.48 24.85
N THR A 171 36.90 55.83 24.31
CA THR A 171 36.94 55.39 22.91
C THR A 171 35.96 54.23 22.66
N TRP A 172 35.81 53.33 23.63
CA TRP A 172 34.82 52.24 23.56
C TRP A 172 33.39 52.75 23.81
N GLY A 173 33.24 53.74 24.69
CA GLY A 173 31.95 54.39 24.92
C GLY A 173 31.38 55.14 23.69
N ALA A 174 32.22 55.50 22.72
CA ALA A 174 31.74 56.09 21.45
C ALA A 174 31.04 55.07 20.54
N ILE A 175 31.28 53.76 20.75
CA ILE A 175 30.68 52.66 19.98
C ILE A 175 29.35 52.22 20.62
N ASP A 176 29.19 52.44 21.93
CA ASP A 176 28.02 52.04 22.75
C ASP A 176 26.73 52.85 22.44
N GLY A 177 26.80 53.79 21.49
CA GLY A 177 25.66 54.58 21.00
C GLY A 177 25.33 54.34 19.52
N LEU A 178 26.00 53.39 18.87
CA LEU A 178 25.63 52.98 17.52
C LEU A 178 24.37 52.13 17.59
N ASP A 179 23.29 52.64 17.00
CA ASP A 179 22.02 51.96 16.84
C ASP A 179 22.22 50.62 16.09
N ASP A 180 21.45 49.58 16.44
CA ASP A 180 21.50 48.25 15.80
C ASP A 180 21.28 48.35 14.27
N ALA A 181 20.62 49.42 13.82
CA ALA A 181 20.46 49.78 12.43
C ALA A 181 21.80 49.96 11.67
N TYR A 182 22.86 50.45 12.34
CA TYR A 182 24.18 50.62 11.73
C TYR A 182 24.76 49.28 11.26
N TRP A 183 24.66 48.24 12.09
CA TRP A 183 25.14 46.90 11.75
C TRP A 183 24.27 46.19 10.71
N SER A 184 22.96 46.45 10.71
CA SER A 184 22.05 45.90 9.69
C SER A 184 22.33 46.41 8.27
N SER A 185 22.98 47.57 8.13
CA SER A 185 23.34 48.14 6.83
C SER A 185 24.53 47.44 6.16
N VAL A 186 25.32 46.68 6.93
CA VAL A 186 26.45 45.89 6.42
C VAL A 186 25.96 44.57 5.77
N GLU A 187 24.84 44.01 6.23
CA GLU A 187 24.23 42.82 5.59
C GLU A 187 23.60 43.11 4.22
N LEU A 188 23.28 44.37 3.91
CA LEU A 188 22.78 44.78 2.59
C LEU A 188 23.84 44.72 1.48
N LEU A 189 25.12 44.57 1.82
CA LEU A 189 26.20 44.28 0.85
C LEU A 189 26.38 42.77 0.61
N SER A 190 25.76 41.91 1.42
CA SER A 190 25.67 40.46 1.20
C SER A 190 24.39 40.11 0.45
N THR A 191 24.16 40.73 -0.71
CA THR A 191 23.14 40.21 -1.63
C THR A 191 23.57 38.83 -2.12
N PRO A 192 22.74 37.77 -1.96
CA PRO A 192 23.03 36.49 -2.59
C PRO A 192 23.06 36.68 -4.11
N PHE A 193 24.11 36.18 -4.75
CA PHE A 193 24.25 36.10 -6.20
C PHE A 193 23.01 35.37 -6.78
N VAL A 194 22.11 36.13 -7.40
CA VAL A 194 20.93 35.59 -8.08
C VAL A 194 21.40 35.02 -9.41
N ASP A 195 21.43 33.69 -9.51
CA ASP A 195 21.71 32.98 -10.76
C ASP A 195 20.58 33.26 -11.78
N PRO A 196 20.83 33.90 -12.93
CA PRO A 196 19.79 34.26 -13.90
C PRO A 196 19.34 33.07 -14.78
N GLY A 197 19.61 31.83 -14.37
CA GLY A 197 19.52 30.62 -15.21
C GLY A 197 18.50 29.56 -14.79
N GLY A 198 17.51 29.89 -13.95
CA GLY A 198 16.50 28.93 -13.47
C GLY A 198 15.54 28.45 -14.56
N ILE A 199 15.83 27.30 -15.17
CA ILE A 199 14.97 26.59 -16.13
C ILE A 199 13.65 26.19 -15.42
N PRO A 200 12.46 26.51 -15.96
CA PRO A 200 11.20 26.14 -15.33
C PRO A 200 10.96 24.62 -15.37
N ALA A 201 10.65 24.07 -14.19
CA ALA A 201 10.25 22.68 -14.02
C ALA A 201 8.98 22.37 -14.83
N ARG A 202 9.08 21.38 -15.73
CA ARG A 202 7.94 20.83 -16.48
C ARG A 202 6.94 20.21 -15.49
N VAL A 203 5.73 20.77 -15.49
CA VAL A 203 4.56 20.20 -14.83
C VAL A 203 4.12 18.96 -15.60
N SER A 204 4.20 17.81 -14.96
CA SER A 204 3.68 16.53 -15.46
C SER A 204 2.16 16.52 -15.28
N SER A 205 1.43 16.69 -16.38
CA SER A 205 -0.02 16.52 -16.43
C SER A 205 -0.39 15.03 -16.42
N SER A 206 -1.35 14.73 -15.54
CA SER A 206 -2.04 13.44 -15.32
C SER A 206 -2.83 12.94 -16.52
#